data_AF-A0A523FUA3-F1
#
_entry.id   AF-A0A523FUA3-F1
#
_cell.length_a   1.000
_cell.length_b   1.000
_cell.length_c   1.000
_cell.angle_alpha   90.00
_cell.angle_beta   90.00
_cell.angle_gamma   90.00
#
_symmetry.space_group_name_H-M   'P 1'
#
loop_
_entity.id
_entity.type
_entity.pdbx_description
1 polymer ?
#
loop_
_entity_poly.entity_id
_entity_poly.type
_entity_poly.pdbx_seq_one_letter_code
_entity_poly.pdbx_strand_id
1 'polypeptide(L)'
;AKGEPQVIKRRIAEIQAARAETQPVRSRTGGSTFRNPGGTAGEPKAWQLIERAGCRGLRRGGARVSEQHCNFLINDGDATAADIEGLGEEVRRRVKQATGVTLEWEIRRIGALAKTGAKTGAKAGPAETAPPAGDGP
;
A
#
# COMPACT_ATOMS: atom_id res chain seq x y z
N ALA A 1 21.87 32.43 6.92
CA ALA A 1 21.82 32.14 8.37
C ALA A 1 22.06 30.65 8.58
N LYS A 2 22.99 30.26 9.47
CA LYS A 2 23.17 28.86 9.87
C LYS A 2 21.98 28.48 10.76
N GLY A 3 21.31 27.37 10.48
CA GLY A 3 20.13 26.96 11.25
C GLY A 3 20.50 26.56 12.69
N GLU A 4 19.72 27.04 13.66
CA GLU A 4 19.91 26.67 15.07
C GLU A 4 19.61 25.18 15.29
N PRO A 5 20.52 24.41 15.91
CA PRO A 5 20.34 22.97 16.10
C PRO A 5 19.05 22.58 16.82
N GLN A 6 18.61 23.37 17.80
CA GLN A 6 17.39 23.07 18.57
C GLN A 6 16.12 23.27 17.74
N VAL A 7 16.08 24.31 16.90
CA VAL A 7 14.98 24.56 15.97
C VAL A 7 14.88 23.42 14.96
N ILE A 8 16.02 22.96 14.42
CA ILE A 8 16.07 21.84 13.48
C ILE A 8 15.57 20.56 14.15
N LYS A 9 16.06 20.24 15.36
CA LYS A 9 15.63 19.04 16.11
C LYS A 9 14.12 19.03 16.37
N ARG A 10 13.57 20.16 16.83
CA ARG A 10 12.12 20.29 17.06
C ARG A 10 11.35 20.04 15.77
N ARG A 11 11.80 20.64 14.65
CA ARG A 11 11.13 20.47 13.36
C ARG A 11 11.18 19.03 12.85
N ILE A 12 12.28 18.32 13.07
CA ILE A 12 12.40 16.89 12.75
C ILE A 12 11.38 16.08 13.54
N ALA A 13 11.25 16.33 14.86
CA ALA A 13 10.31 15.63 15.72
C ALA A 13 8.84 15.87 15.29
N GLU A 14 8.48 17.11 14.96
CA GLU A 14 7.16 17.45 14.41
C GLU A 14 6.86 16.69 13.11
N ILE A 15 7.82 16.62 12.19
CA ILE A 15 7.66 15.90 10.91
C ILE A 15 7.51 14.40 11.15
N GLN A 16 8.27 13.83 12.08
CA GLN A 16 8.19 12.42 12.43
C GLN A 16 6.83 12.07 13.05
N ALA A 17 6.33 12.91 13.97
CA ALA A 17 5.02 12.72 14.59
C ALA A 17 3.90 12.75 13.54
N ALA A 18 3.87 13.79 12.70
CA ALA A 18 2.87 13.93 11.64
C ALA A 18 2.89 12.76 10.63
N ARG A 19 4.08 12.21 10.33
CA ARG A 19 4.20 11.00 9.49
C ARG A 19 3.66 9.76 10.19
N ALA A 20 3.91 9.59 11.49
CA ALA A 20 3.44 8.43 12.24
C ALA A 20 1.91 8.36 12.34
N GLU A 21 1.24 9.51 12.35
CA GLU A 21 -0.22 9.61 12.35
C GLU A 21 -0.83 9.19 11.00
N THR A 22 -0.15 9.46 9.89
CA THR A 22 -0.71 9.32 8.54
C THR A 22 -0.16 8.13 7.74
N GLN A 23 0.96 7.55 8.15
CA GLN A 23 1.66 6.49 7.43
C GLN A 23 2.03 5.33 8.35
N PRO A 24 2.07 4.10 7.83
CA PRO A 24 2.42 2.90 8.61
C PRO A 24 3.94 2.80 8.86
N VAL A 25 4.53 3.81 9.49
CA VAL A 25 5.99 3.98 9.69
C VAL A 25 6.63 2.90 10.57
N ARG A 26 5.82 2.16 11.34
CA ARG A 26 6.27 1.04 12.20
C ARG A 26 6.03 -0.34 11.57
N SER A 27 5.43 -0.39 10.39
CA SER A 27 5.13 -1.64 9.69
C SER A 27 6.23 -2.02 8.72
N ARG A 28 6.34 -3.31 8.39
CA ARG A 28 7.28 -3.81 7.38
C ARG A 28 6.74 -3.47 6.00
N THR A 29 7.34 -2.46 5.36
CA THR A 29 6.92 -1.94 4.05
C THR A 29 8.12 -1.37 3.30
N GLY A 30 8.03 -1.32 1.97
CA GLY A 30 9.03 -0.66 1.11
C GLY A 30 8.76 0.84 0.89
N GLY A 31 7.76 1.41 1.58
CA GLY A 31 7.32 2.80 1.40
C GLY A 31 6.09 2.90 0.48
N SER A 32 5.89 4.10 -0.08
CA SER A 32 4.90 4.32 -1.15
C SER A 32 5.16 3.34 -2.29
N THR A 33 4.16 2.52 -2.59
CA THR A 33 4.30 1.42 -3.55
C THR A 33 4.21 1.90 -4.99
N PHE A 34 3.34 2.88 -5.24
CA PHE A 34 3.10 3.44 -6.57
C PHE A 34 3.37 4.93 -6.64
N ARG A 35 3.84 5.38 -7.79
CA ARG A 35 4.00 6.79 -8.11
C ARG A 35 2.64 7.47 -8.18
N ASN A 36 2.58 8.75 -7.80
CA ASN A 36 1.38 9.56 -8.05
C ASN A 36 1.24 9.82 -9.57
N PRO A 37 0.06 9.55 -10.16
CA PRO A 37 -0.18 9.83 -11.56
C PRO A 37 -0.07 11.34 -11.86
N GLY A 38 0.46 11.63 -13.05
CA GLY A 38 0.72 12.94 -13.66
C GLY A 38 1.56 13.95 -12.89
N GLY A 39 1.97 13.68 -11.65
CA GLY A 39 3.07 14.36 -10.96
C GLY A 39 2.87 15.85 -10.65
N THR A 40 1.74 16.45 -11.05
CA THR A 40 1.43 17.87 -10.86
C THR A 40 0.45 18.09 -9.70
N ALA A 41 0.34 19.34 -9.24
CA ALA A 41 -0.65 19.74 -8.25
C ALA A 41 -2.05 19.74 -8.89
N GLY A 42 -3.05 19.16 -8.20
CA GLY A 42 -4.43 19.04 -8.68
C GLY A 42 -4.79 17.67 -9.26
N GLU A 43 -3.81 16.84 -9.59
CA GLU A 43 -4.05 15.46 -10.02
C GLU A 43 -4.25 14.48 -8.86
N PRO A 44 -5.05 13.40 -9.06
CA PRO A 44 -5.35 12.44 -8.02
C PRO A 44 -4.10 11.73 -7.54
N LYS A 45 -3.95 11.59 -6.22
CA LYS A 45 -2.85 10.84 -5.62
C LYS A 45 -3.09 9.34 -5.74
N ALA A 46 -2.02 8.55 -5.79
CA ALA A 46 -2.12 7.11 -5.92
C ALA A 46 -3.00 6.50 -4.82
N TRP A 47 -2.83 6.94 -3.57
CA TRP A 47 -3.63 6.45 -2.44
C TRP A 47 -5.13 6.69 -2.61
N GLN A 48 -5.55 7.82 -3.19
CA GLN A 48 -6.96 8.16 -3.43
C GLN A 48 -7.56 7.23 -4.49
N LEU A 49 -6.80 6.93 -5.54
CA LEU A 49 -7.23 6.00 -6.57
C LEU A 49 -7.35 4.57 -6.05
N ILE A 50 -6.40 4.13 -5.21
CA ILE A 50 -6.39 2.80 -4.58
C ILE A 50 -7.58 2.67 -3.61
N GLU A 51 -7.84 3.71 -2.82
CA GLU A 51 -9.00 3.76 -1.94
C GLU A 51 -10.33 3.72 -2.71
N ARG A 52 -10.46 4.55 -3.76
CA ARG A 52 -11.64 4.55 -4.64
C ARG A 52 -11.87 3.19 -5.32
N ALA A 53 -10.79 2.46 -5.60
CA ALA A 53 -10.84 1.11 -6.15
C ALA A 53 -11.17 0.03 -5.09
N GLY A 54 -11.50 0.42 -3.84
CA GLY A 54 -11.91 -0.50 -2.78
C GLY A 54 -10.79 -1.43 -2.31
N CYS A 55 -9.53 -0.98 -2.38
CA CYS A 55 -8.38 -1.82 -2.07
C CYS A 55 -7.87 -1.69 -0.63
N ARG A 56 -8.42 -0.79 0.19
CA ARG A 56 -8.03 -0.64 1.60
C ARG A 56 -8.22 -1.98 2.33
N GLY A 57 -7.20 -2.45 3.05
CA GLY A 57 -7.24 -3.73 3.75
C GLY A 57 -7.19 -4.98 2.86
N LEU A 58 -7.11 -4.85 1.52
CA LEU A 58 -7.05 -5.99 0.60
C LEU A 58 -5.84 -6.88 0.92
N ARG A 59 -6.06 -8.20 0.94
CA ARG A 59 -5.03 -9.20 1.29
C ARG A 59 -4.71 -10.13 0.13
N ARG A 60 -3.46 -10.61 0.10
CA ARG A 60 -3.01 -11.74 -0.72
C ARG A 60 -1.87 -12.45 0.01
N GLY A 61 -2.07 -13.71 0.38
CA GLY A 61 -1.10 -14.42 1.22
C GLY A 61 -0.78 -13.65 2.50
N GLY A 62 0.52 -13.47 2.81
CA GLY A 62 0.97 -12.67 3.95
C GLY A 62 0.96 -11.15 3.73
N ALA A 63 0.64 -10.67 2.52
CA ALA A 63 0.63 -9.24 2.17
C ALA A 63 -0.74 -8.59 2.37
N ARG A 64 -0.76 -7.32 2.77
CA ARG A 64 -1.98 -6.50 2.91
C ARG A 64 -1.78 -5.06 2.46
N VAL A 65 -2.80 -4.43 1.87
CA VAL A 65 -2.85 -2.97 1.66
C VAL A 65 -3.12 -2.29 3.01
N SER A 66 -2.27 -1.36 3.41
CA SER A 66 -2.40 -0.65 4.70
C SER A 66 -3.78 -0.01 4.88
N GLU A 67 -4.37 -0.22 6.05
CA GLU A 67 -5.60 0.46 6.48
C GLU A 67 -5.37 1.90 6.91
N GLN A 68 -4.13 2.29 7.16
CA GLN A 68 -3.78 3.68 7.48
C GLN A 68 -3.59 4.47 6.19
N HIS A 69 -2.82 3.95 5.24
CA HIS A 69 -2.53 4.62 3.97
C HIS A 69 -2.45 3.66 2.78
N CYS A 70 -3.46 3.68 1.91
CA CYS A 70 -3.65 2.71 0.83
C CYS A 70 -2.48 2.56 -0.17
N ASN A 71 -1.57 3.54 -0.28
CA ASN A 71 -0.37 3.41 -1.12
C ASN A 71 0.77 2.58 -0.48
N PHE A 72 0.53 1.91 0.65
CA PHE A 72 1.54 1.06 1.30
C PHE A 72 1.09 -0.39 1.31
N LEU A 73 1.91 -1.26 0.71
CA LEU A 73 1.80 -2.70 0.92
C LEU A 73 2.60 -3.09 2.16
N ILE A 74 1.95 -3.83 3.04
CA ILE A 74 2.45 -4.27 4.34
C ILE A 74 2.72 -5.77 4.29
N ASN A 75 3.86 -6.17 4.82
CA ASN A 75 4.12 -7.55 5.20
C ASN A 75 3.68 -7.75 6.67
N ASP A 76 2.66 -8.57 6.90
CA ASP A 76 2.13 -8.87 8.24
C ASP A 76 2.98 -9.89 9.03
N GLY A 77 4.07 -10.38 8.47
CA GLY A 77 4.95 -11.36 9.10
C GLY A 77 5.69 -12.15 8.04
N ASP A 78 4.94 -13.00 7.34
CA ASP A 78 5.44 -14.06 6.46
C ASP A 78 5.11 -13.82 4.97
N ALA A 79 4.86 -12.57 4.56
CA ALA A 79 4.59 -12.26 3.15
C ALA A 79 5.82 -12.60 2.29
N THR A 80 5.59 -13.37 1.23
CA THR A 80 6.60 -13.63 0.21
C THR A 80 6.69 -12.45 -0.77
N ALA A 81 7.77 -12.37 -1.54
CA ALA A 81 7.87 -11.41 -2.64
C ALA A 81 6.72 -11.59 -3.65
N ALA A 82 6.33 -12.84 -3.93
CA ALA A 82 5.20 -13.15 -4.82
C ALA A 82 3.86 -12.65 -4.27
N ASP A 83 3.66 -12.65 -2.94
CA ASP A 83 2.46 -12.10 -2.31
C ASP A 83 2.40 -10.58 -2.49
N ILE A 84 3.50 -9.87 -2.21
CA ILE A 84 3.56 -8.41 -2.33
C ILE A 84 3.42 -7.97 -3.78
N GLU A 85 4.16 -8.59 -4.71
CA GLU A 85 4.06 -8.27 -6.14
C GLU A 85 2.67 -8.62 -6.68
N GLY A 86 2.15 -9.79 -6.34
CA GLY A 86 0.82 -10.22 -6.75
C GLY A 86 -0.30 -9.34 -6.18
N LEU A 87 -0.14 -8.82 -4.96
CA LEU A 87 -1.08 -7.86 -4.38
C LEU A 87 -0.99 -6.52 -5.10
N GLY A 88 0.22 -6.05 -5.40
CA GLY A 88 0.40 -4.81 -6.14
C GLY A 88 -0.17 -4.88 -7.56
N GLU A 89 0.01 -5.98 -8.28
CA GLU A 89 -0.60 -6.15 -9.61
C GLU A 89 -2.14 -6.21 -9.54
N GLU A 90 -2.70 -6.81 -8.49
CA GLU A 90 -4.15 -6.80 -8.25
C GLU A 90 -4.68 -5.38 -7.97
N VAL A 91 -3.96 -4.60 -7.18
CA VAL A 91 -4.28 -3.18 -6.95
C VAL A 91 -4.23 -2.39 -8.26
N ARG A 92 -3.19 -2.55 -9.08
CA ARG A 92 -3.07 -1.89 -10.39
C ARG A 92 -4.25 -2.25 -11.30
N ARG A 93 -4.65 -3.52 -11.33
CA ARG A 93 -5.80 -4.01 -12.11
C ARG A 93 -7.10 -3.36 -11.66
N ARG A 94 -7.39 -3.33 -10.35
CA ARG A 94 -8.61 -2.73 -9.80
C ARG A 94 -8.66 -1.22 -10.03
N VAL A 95 -7.55 -0.51 -9.83
CA VAL A 95 -7.48 0.93 -10.08
C VAL A 95 -7.75 1.23 -11.55
N LYS A 96 -7.11 0.51 -12.47
CA LYS A 96 -7.38 0.67 -13.91
C LYS A 96 -8.84 0.43 -14.26
N GLN A 97 -9.47 -0.58 -13.67
CA GLN A 97 -10.90 -0.87 -13.90
C GLN A 97 -11.82 0.21 -13.33
N ALA A 98 -11.52 0.73 -12.14
CA ALA A 98 -12.37 1.69 -11.45
C ALA A 98 -12.22 3.13 -11.95
N THR A 99 -11.02 3.50 -12.46
CA THR A 99 -10.69 4.90 -12.77
C THR A 99 -10.12 5.11 -14.16
N GLY A 100 -9.77 4.05 -14.88
CA GLY A 100 -9.04 4.12 -16.15
C GLY A 100 -7.53 4.39 -16.01
N VAL A 101 -7.06 4.72 -14.81
CA VAL A 101 -5.65 5.08 -14.57
C VAL A 101 -4.81 3.82 -14.33
N THR A 102 -3.66 3.74 -15.02
CA THR A 102 -2.67 2.68 -14.75
C THR A 102 -1.63 3.20 -13.76
N LEU A 103 -1.59 2.60 -12.57
CA LEU A 103 -0.55 2.91 -11.59
C LEU A 103 0.79 2.32 -12.02
N GLU A 104 1.86 3.04 -11.69
CA GLU A 104 3.24 2.63 -11.94
C GLU A 104 3.96 2.37 -10.62
N TRP A 105 4.74 1.28 -10.58
CA TRP A 105 5.56 0.94 -9.43
C TRP A 105 6.60 2.04 -9.16
N GLU A 106 6.67 2.48 -7.90
CA GLU A 106 7.73 3.37 -7.39
C GLU A 106 8.89 2.54 -6.82
N ILE A 107 8.56 1.48 -6.09
CA ILE A 107 9.53 0.56 -5.51
C ILE A 107 10.17 -0.29 -6.62
N ARG A 108 11.50 -0.40 -6.59
CA ARG A 108 12.25 -1.28 -7.49
C ARG A 108 12.09 -2.74 -7.05
N ARG A 109 11.60 -3.58 -7.96
CA ARG A 109 11.55 -5.04 -7.80
C ARG A 109 12.82 -5.64 -8.38
N ILE A 110 13.54 -6.45 -7.59
CA ILE A 110 14.82 -7.06 -7.96
C ILE A 110 14.73 -8.56 -7.68
N GLY A 111 15.28 -9.36 -8.59
CA GLY A 111 15.22 -10.82 -8.54
C GLY A 111 14.45 -11.38 -9.73
N ALA A 112 14.41 -12.71 -9.83
CA ALA A 112 13.60 -13.41 -10.82
C ALA A 112 12.31 -13.88 -10.16
N LEU A 113 11.18 -13.72 -10.86
CA LEU A 113 9.97 -14.42 -10.50
C LEU A 113 10.27 -15.92 -10.51
N ALA A 114 9.96 -16.60 -9.40
CA ALA A 114 10.04 -18.05 -9.37
C ALA A 114 9.20 -18.59 -10.53
N LYS A 115 9.84 -19.32 -11.46
CA LYS A 115 9.11 -20.03 -12.52
C LYS A 115 8.14 -20.97 -11.81
N THR A 116 6.84 -20.74 -11.96
CA THR A 116 5.80 -21.60 -11.40
C THR A 116 5.90 -22.97 -12.07
N GLY A 117 6.68 -23.87 -11.47
CA GLY A 117 6.51 -25.30 -11.67
C GLY A 117 5.20 -25.70 -11.00
N ALA A 118 4.27 -26.25 -11.78
CA ALA A 118 3.00 -26.76 -11.30
C ALA A 118 3.18 -27.68 -10.07
N LYS A 119 2.68 -27.26 -8.90
CA LYS A 119 2.20 -28.17 -7.86
C LYS A 119 0.96 -27.58 -7.19
N THR A 120 -0.14 -28.28 -7.43
CA THR A 120 -1.48 -28.11 -6.88
C THR A 120 -1.47 -28.39 -5.37
N GLY A 121 -2.17 -27.56 -4.59
CA GLY A 121 -2.63 -27.92 -3.24
C GLY A 121 -2.34 -26.92 -2.14
N ALA A 122 -3.18 -25.90 -2.00
CA ALA A 122 -3.44 -25.26 -0.71
C ALA A 122 -4.89 -24.78 -0.69
N LYS A 123 -5.68 -25.29 0.27
CA LYS A 123 -7.10 -24.98 0.42
C LYS A 123 -7.31 -23.49 0.60
N ALA A 124 -8.14 -22.89 -0.25
CA ALA A 124 -8.76 -21.61 0.03
C ALA A 124 -9.66 -21.78 1.27
N GLY A 125 -9.26 -21.16 2.38
CA GLY A 125 -10.18 -20.91 3.48
C GLY A 125 -11.27 -19.94 3.03
N PRO A 126 -12.50 -20.02 3.57
CA PRO A 126 -13.60 -19.19 3.14
C PRO A 126 -13.26 -17.72 3.37
N ALA A 127 -13.53 -16.89 2.37
CA ALA A 127 -13.49 -15.45 2.49
C ALA A 127 -14.49 -15.02 3.58
N GLU A 128 -13.98 -14.53 4.70
CA GLU A 128 -14.81 -13.97 5.75
C GLU A 128 -15.44 -12.67 5.25
N THR A 129 -16.76 -12.66 5.23
CA THR A 129 -17.63 -11.57 4.83
C THR A 129 -17.36 -10.31 5.65
N ALA A 130 -17.14 -9.19 4.96
CA ALA A 130 -17.14 -7.87 5.58
C ALA A 130 -18.44 -7.65 6.39
N PRO A 131 -18.38 -7.04 7.58
CA PRO A 131 -19.59 -6.73 8.33
C PRO A 131 -20.43 -5.67 7.60
N PRO A 132 -21.78 -5.74 7.67
CA PRO A 132 -22.63 -4.71 7.10
C PRO A 132 -22.42 -3.37 7.84
N ALA A 133 -22.40 -2.28 7.06
CA ALA A 133 -22.44 -0.93 7.58
C ALA A 133 -23.72 -0.76 8.43
N GLY A 134 -23.54 -0.48 9.71
CA GLY A 134 -24.63 -0.18 10.62
C GLY A 134 -25.15 1.24 10.38
N ASP A 135 -26.44 1.33 10.10
CA ASP A 135 -27.25 2.54 10.26
C ASP A 135 -27.15 3.02 11.72
N GLY A 136 -27.00 4.34 11.87
CA GLY A 136 -26.89 5.00 13.16
C GLY A 136 -28.23 5.14 13.89
N PRO A 137 -28.26 5.87 15.00
CA PRO A 137 -29.41 6.71 15.36
C PRO A 137 -29.38 8.06 14.63
#